data_AF-H1XVT0-F1
#
_entry.id   AF-H1XVT0-F1
#
_cell.length_a   1.000
_cell.length_b   1.000
_cell.length_c   1.000
_cell.angle_alpha   90.00
_cell.angle_beta   90.00
_cell.angle_gamma   90.00
#
_symmetry.space_group_name_H-M   'P 1'
#
loop_
_entity.id
_entity.type
_entity.pdbx_description
1 polymer ?
#
loop_
_entity_poly.entity_id
_entity_poly.type
_entity_poly.pdbx_seq_one_letter_code
_entity_poly.pdbx_strand_id
1 'polypeptide(L)'
;MHVDNVKQIKKDHIKNIAFVVGNGINRYGLIEGNSSWDQLLLELWRKVIGEYKSDVPLGISLTEFYDILELNNTNNGSTINLQKEFCNLMNKWSFQKHHVNFIKFAMRFNTPVLTTNFDNTFQKAGRLNLYRTSTGGFTDFYPWESYYSLSRLNYPTDGFGVWHINGMQKYFRSIRLGLTHYMGSVERARRMIHKGNEERLFAGKNVHNWPGAKTWLHIVFNKSLFIFGLGLEENEVFLRWLLIERAKYFNKFKKRRMQGWYIAKNGSTSRGKKLFLNQIGIKVIELSNYKDIYENLWN
;
A
#
# COMPACT_ATOMS: atom_id res chain seq x y z
N MET A 1 3.12 -7.32 23.43
CA MET A 1 3.40 -8.74 23.09
C MET A 1 4.89 -8.86 22.80
N HIS A 2 5.57 -9.96 23.14
CA HIS A 2 6.99 -10.11 22.83
C HIS A 2 7.21 -10.27 21.32
N VAL A 3 8.32 -9.73 20.79
CA VAL A 3 8.66 -9.78 19.35
C VAL A 3 8.71 -11.22 18.83
N ASP A 4 9.12 -12.18 19.68
CA ASP A 4 9.23 -13.60 19.32
C ASP A 4 7.88 -14.22 18.98
N ASN A 5 6.80 -13.80 19.64
CA ASN A 5 5.45 -14.27 19.30
C ASN A 5 5.06 -13.84 17.89
N VAL A 6 5.48 -12.65 17.46
CA VAL A 6 5.23 -12.15 16.11
C VAL A 6 6.12 -12.86 15.10
N LYS A 7 7.37 -13.18 15.45
CA LYS A 7 8.23 -14.05 14.63
C LYS A 7 7.59 -15.42 14.43
N GLN A 8 7.02 -16.01 15.48
CA GLN A 8 6.34 -17.30 15.40
C GLN A 8 5.12 -17.24 14.48
N ILE A 9 4.25 -16.23 14.62
CA ILE A 9 3.12 -15.99 13.70
C ILE A 9 3.59 -15.95 12.25
N LYS A 10 4.66 -15.19 11.95
CA LYS A 10 5.20 -15.14 10.59
C LYS A 10 5.68 -16.49 10.10
N LYS A 11 6.38 -17.25 10.95
CA LYS A 11 6.90 -18.59 10.62
C LYS A 11 5.76 -19.57 10.32
N ASP A 12 4.71 -19.57 11.14
CA ASP A 12 3.56 -20.48 11.01
C ASP A 12 2.75 -20.21 9.73
N HIS A 13 2.72 -18.96 9.29
CA HIS A 13 1.91 -18.53 8.16
C HIS A 13 2.70 -18.24 6.88
N ILE A 14 4.03 -18.41 6.89
CA ILE A 14 4.92 -17.90 5.84
C ILE A 14 4.55 -18.36 4.43
N LYS A 15 4.06 -19.60 4.28
CA LYS A 15 3.65 -20.16 2.98
C LYS A 15 2.43 -19.45 2.35
N ASN A 16 1.64 -18.74 3.15
CA ASN A 16 0.39 -18.15 2.72
C ASN A 16 0.19 -16.69 3.17
N ILE A 17 1.27 -16.04 3.61
CA ILE A 17 1.25 -14.65 4.04
C ILE A 17 1.54 -13.72 2.86
N ALA A 18 1.12 -12.47 2.97
CA ALA A 18 1.57 -11.36 2.16
C ALA A 18 1.79 -10.16 3.07
N PHE A 19 2.83 -9.38 2.80
CA PHE A 19 3.11 -8.17 3.58
C PHE A 19 2.39 -6.98 2.97
N VAL A 20 1.82 -6.10 3.81
CA VAL A 20 1.25 -4.82 3.39
C VAL A 20 1.98 -3.72 4.14
N VAL A 21 2.74 -2.90 3.42
CA VAL A 21 3.72 -1.99 4.02
C VAL A 21 3.43 -0.55 3.64
N GLY A 22 3.30 0.30 4.65
CA GLY A 22 3.13 1.74 4.47
C GLY A 22 4.41 2.55 4.65
N ASN A 23 4.26 3.87 4.61
CA ASN A 23 5.38 4.82 4.63
C ASN A 23 6.11 4.90 5.98
N GLY A 24 5.56 4.29 7.04
CA GLY A 24 6.22 4.21 8.34
C GLY A 24 7.61 3.57 8.27
N ILE A 25 7.85 2.68 7.30
CA ILE A 25 9.18 2.11 7.08
C ILE A 25 10.19 3.15 6.56
N ASN A 26 9.77 4.04 5.66
CA ASN A 26 10.62 5.11 5.14
C ASN A 26 10.92 6.16 6.23
N ARG A 27 9.98 6.38 7.15
CA ARG A 27 10.12 7.33 8.28
C ARG A 27 11.00 6.81 9.41
N TYR A 28 11.22 5.51 9.50
CA TYR A 28 11.99 4.91 10.58
C TYR A 28 13.48 5.25 10.48
N GLY A 29 14.05 5.75 11.59
CA GLY A 29 15.47 6.09 11.70
C GLY A 29 15.87 7.41 11.04
N LEU A 30 14.92 8.19 10.53
CA LEU A 30 15.18 9.54 10.02
C LEU A 30 15.00 10.58 11.13
N ILE A 31 15.93 11.54 11.17
CA ILE A 31 15.71 12.84 11.82
C ILE A 31 14.66 13.58 10.96
N GLU A 32 13.71 14.25 11.61
CA GLU A 32 12.43 14.77 11.09
C GLU A 32 12.35 15.14 9.59
N GLY A 33 11.22 14.80 8.96
CA GLY A 33 10.74 15.41 7.70
C GLY A 33 11.22 14.80 6.37
N ASN A 34 12.35 14.09 6.31
CA ASN A 34 12.98 13.78 5.02
C ASN A 34 12.29 12.73 4.12
N SER A 35 11.23 12.05 4.57
CA SER A 35 10.51 11.07 3.73
C SER A 35 9.03 10.89 4.11
N SER A 36 8.28 11.99 4.20
CA SER A 36 6.85 11.93 4.53
C SER A 36 5.96 12.64 3.50
N TRP A 37 4.74 12.14 3.34
CA TRP A 37 3.80 12.61 2.33
C TRP A 37 3.36 14.06 2.53
N ASP A 38 3.15 14.46 3.77
CA ASP A 38 2.84 15.82 4.18
C ASP A 38 3.92 16.80 3.73
N GLN A 39 5.20 16.48 3.93
CA GLN A 39 6.30 17.35 3.53
C GLN A 39 6.39 17.51 2.00
N LEU A 40 6.20 16.41 1.25
CA LEU A 40 6.15 16.49 -0.21
C LEU A 40 5.01 17.39 -0.71
N LEU A 41 3.84 17.32 -0.06
CA LEU A 41 2.71 18.17 -0.42
C LEU A 41 2.95 19.63 -0.03
N LEU A 42 3.60 19.91 1.10
CA LEU A 42 3.99 21.27 1.50
C LEU A 42 5.04 21.88 0.53
N GLU A 43 5.97 21.08 0.02
CA GLU A 43 6.91 21.53 -1.02
C GLU A 43 6.18 21.87 -2.33
N LEU A 44 5.18 21.07 -2.73
CA LEU A 44 4.32 21.39 -3.87
C LEU A 44 3.47 22.63 -3.62
N TRP A 45 2.95 22.80 -2.41
CA TRP A 45 2.22 24.01 -2.00
C TRP A 45 3.04 25.26 -2.23
N ARG A 46 4.28 25.27 -1.73
CA ARG A 46 5.19 26.40 -1.94
C ARG A 46 5.44 26.65 -3.42
N LYS A 47 5.54 25.60 -4.25
CA LYS A 47 5.78 25.72 -5.69
C LYS A 47 4.56 26.27 -6.46
N VAL A 48 3.35 25.85 -6.11
CA VAL A 48 2.12 26.23 -6.82
C VAL A 48 1.60 27.60 -6.36
N ILE A 49 1.58 27.82 -5.04
CA ILE A 49 0.91 28.96 -4.42
C ILE A 49 1.90 30.06 -4.02
N GLY A 50 3.19 29.73 -3.89
CA GLY A 50 4.23 30.69 -3.50
C GLY A 50 4.27 30.99 -2.00
N GLU A 51 3.38 30.38 -1.21
CA GLU A 51 3.32 30.55 0.24
C GLU A 51 4.08 29.44 0.97
N TYR A 52 4.69 29.78 2.10
CA TYR A 52 5.24 28.80 3.02
C TYR A 52 4.17 28.34 4.02
N LYS A 53 4.12 27.04 4.29
CA LYS A 53 3.37 26.43 5.40
C LYS A 53 4.26 25.43 6.12
N SER A 54 4.27 25.48 7.45
CA SER A 54 5.02 24.54 8.30
C SER A 54 4.38 23.16 8.36
N ASP A 55 3.06 23.11 8.21
CA ASP A 55 2.24 21.91 8.41
C ASP A 55 0.96 22.00 7.58
N VAL A 56 0.35 20.84 7.32
CA VAL A 56 -0.98 20.77 6.71
C VAL A 56 -2.01 21.14 7.79
N PRO A 57 -2.85 22.17 7.58
CA PRO A 57 -3.81 22.64 8.57
C PRO A 57 -4.67 21.53 9.21
N LEU A 58 -4.97 21.66 10.50
CA LEU A 58 -5.91 20.78 11.17
C LEU A 58 -7.30 20.89 10.56
N GLY A 59 -8.00 19.75 10.46
CA GLY A 59 -9.35 19.68 9.89
C GLY A 59 -9.40 19.38 8.40
N ILE A 60 -8.25 19.25 7.72
CA ILE A 60 -8.18 18.77 6.34
C ILE A 60 -7.27 17.53 6.25
N SER A 61 -7.67 16.59 5.40
CA SER A 61 -6.86 15.42 5.07
C SER A 61 -5.78 15.78 4.04
N LEU A 62 -4.71 14.96 3.95
CA LEU A 62 -3.69 15.12 2.90
C LEU A 62 -4.28 15.02 1.48
N THR A 63 -5.38 14.27 1.32
CA THR A 63 -6.06 14.12 0.05
C THR A 63 -6.81 15.38 -0.35
N GLU A 64 -7.53 15.99 0.59
CA GLU A 64 -8.19 17.28 0.38
C GLU A 64 -7.15 18.40 0.16
N PHE A 65 -6.03 18.36 0.89
CA PHE A 65 -4.95 19.31 0.69
C PHE A 65 -4.38 19.23 -0.73
N TYR A 66 -4.22 18.01 -1.27
CA TYR A 66 -3.83 17.84 -2.67
C TYR A 66 -4.91 18.32 -3.65
N ASP A 67 -6.19 18.08 -3.40
CA ASP A 67 -7.27 18.57 -4.26
C ASP A 67 -7.29 20.11 -4.29
N ILE A 68 -7.01 20.78 -3.16
CA ILE A 68 -6.83 22.25 -3.10
C ILE A 68 -5.63 22.70 -3.92
N LEU A 69 -4.51 21.95 -3.92
CA LEU A 69 -3.38 22.24 -4.80
C LEU A 69 -3.77 22.15 -6.28
N GLU A 70 -4.54 21.13 -6.68
CA GLU A 70 -5.03 20.99 -8.05
C GLU A 70 -5.90 22.18 -8.47
N LEU A 71 -6.78 22.66 -7.59
CA LEU A 71 -7.62 23.84 -7.85
C LEU A 71 -6.79 25.12 -8.08
N ASN A 72 -5.66 25.27 -7.39
CA ASN A 72 -4.80 26.45 -7.50
C ASN A 72 -3.75 26.32 -8.63
N ASN A 73 -3.56 25.14 -9.20
CA ASN A 73 -2.57 24.83 -10.23
C ASN A 73 -2.90 25.39 -11.63
N THR A 74 -3.92 26.24 -11.73
CA THR A 74 -4.28 26.97 -12.97
C THR A 74 -4.15 28.48 -12.82
N ASN A 75 -3.88 29.00 -11.62
CA ASN A 75 -4.02 30.42 -11.32
C ASN A 75 -2.94 31.32 -11.95
N ASN A 76 -1.83 30.76 -12.45
CA ASN A 76 -0.66 31.52 -12.91
C ASN A 76 -0.30 31.32 -14.40
N GLY A 77 -1.27 30.94 -15.25
CA GLY A 77 -1.06 30.80 -16.70
C GLY A 77 -0.15 29.64 -17.14
N SER A 78 0.43 28.88 -16.20
CA SER A 78 1.13 27.64 -16.44
C SER A 78 0.62 26.56 -15.48
N THR A 79 0.22 25.41 -16.04
CA THR A 79 -0.23 24.25 -15.27
C THR A 79 0.92 23.26 -15.17
N ILE A 80 1.42 23.01 -13.96
CA ILE A 80 2.44 21.98 -13.74
C ILE A 80 1.78 20.62 -13.53
N ASN A 81 2.46 19.53 -13.91
CA ASN A 81 1.95 18.20 -13.63
C ASN A 81 2.29 17.80 -12.18
N LEU A 82 1.36 18.01 -11.25
CA LEU A 82 1.59 17.78 -9.81
C LEU A 82 2.04 16.37 -9.49
N GLN A 83 1.47 15.34 -10.13
CA GLN A 83 1.89 13.95 -9.92
C GLN A 83 3.35 13.72 -10.35
N LYS A 84 3.78 14.31 -11.47
CA LYS A 84 5.17 14.22 -11.95
C LYS A 84 6.12 14.96 -11.00
N GLU A 85 5.74 16.14 -10.55
CA GLU A 85 6.51 16.92 -9.58
C GLU A 85 6.64 16.19 -8.25
N PHE A 86 5.55 15.62 -7.75
CA PHE A 86 5.55 14.76 -6.58
C PHE A 86 6.52 13.58 -6.72
N CYS A 87 6.51 12.90 -7.87
CA CYS A 87 7.50 11.86 -8.18
C CYS A 87 8.94 12.38 -8.20
N ASN A 88 9.17 13.61 -8.68
CA ASN A 88 10.50 14.20 -8.73
C ASN A 88 11.06 14.46 -7.32
N LEU A 89 10.24 14.91 -6.38
CA LEU A 89 10.67 15.14 -5.00
C LEU A 89 11.15 13.84 -4.33
N MET A 90 10.54 12.70 -4.66
CA MET A 90 10.96 11.37 -4.17
C MET A 90 12.21 10.80 -4.85
N ASN A 91 12.72 11.37 -5.95
CA ASN A 91 13.85 10.79 -6.70
C ASN A 91 15.09 10.54 -5.83
N LYS A 92 15.31 11.43 -4.85
CA LYS A 92 16.46 11.40 -3.94
C LYS A 92 16.32 10.36 -2.82
N TRP A 93 15.14 9.77 -2.62
CA TRP A 93 14.94 8.79 -1.57
C TRP A 93 15.76 7.53 -1.85
N SER A 94 16.38 7.02 -0.79
CA SER A 94 17.24 5.85 -0.83
C SER A 94 16.89 4.89 0.29
N PHE A 95 17.21 3.63 0.07
CA PHE A 95 17.00 2.60 1.07
C PHE A 95 18.03 2.67 2.19
N GLN A 96 17.60 2.14 3.32
CA GLN A 96 18.38 1.97 4.53
C GLN A 96 18.49 0.48 4.87
N LYS A 97 19.31 0.14 5.88
CA LYS A 97 19.56 -1.26 6.27
C LYS A 97 18.27 -2.05 6.55
N HIS A 98 17.29 -1.45 7.23
CA HIS A 98 16.02 -2.12 7.55
C HIS A 98 15.18 -2.44 6.31
N HIS A 99 15.20 -1.59 5.28
CA HIS A 99 14.54 -1.86 4.00
C HIS A 99 15.17 -3.08 3.31
N VAL A 100 16.51 -3.18 3.32
CA VAL A 100 17.24 -4.32 2.75
C VAL A 100 16.92 -5.60 3.50
N ASN A 101 16.92 -5.56 4.84
CA ASN A 101 16.60 -6.73 5.65
C ASN A 101 15.17 -7.24 5.38
N PHE A 102 14.20 -6.34 5.35
CA PHE A 102 12.81 -6.68 5.03
C PHE A 102 12.66 -7.28 3.63
N ILE A 103 13.24 -6.65 2.60
CA ILE A 103 13.14 -7.14 1.22
C ILE A 103 13.85 -8.48 1.05
N LYS A 104 15.06 -8.66 1.61
CA LYS A 104 15.75 -9.94 1.61
C LYS A 104 14.94 -11.03 2.32
N PHE A 105 14.28 -10.71 3.44
CA PHE A 105 13.38 -11.63 4.11
C PHE A 105 12.23 -12.06 3.18
N ALA A 106 11.52 -11.11 2.57
CA ALA A 106 10.41 -11.41 1.67
C ALA A 106 10.84 -12.22 0.43
N MET A 107 12.03 -11.93 -0.12
CA MET A 107 12.63 -12.69 -1.22
C MET A 107 12.97 -14.12 -0.79
N ARG A 108 13.66 -14.29 0.34
CA ARG A 108 14.05 -15.61 0.89
C ARG A 108 12.86 -16.55 1.05
N PHE A 109 11.73 -15.99 1.46
CA PHE A 109 10.49 -16.75 1.70
C PHE A 109 9.50 -16.68 0.54
N ASN A 110 9.92 -16.16 -0.62
CA ASN A 110 9.12 -16.06 -1.83
C ASN A 110 7.71 -15.47 -1.60
N THR A 111 7.64 -14.39 -0.81
CA THR A 111 6.38 -13.84 -0.28
C THR A 111 5.98 -12.53 -0.99
N PRO A 112 4.73 -12.36 -1.44
CA PRO A 112 4.28 -11.10 -2.03
C PRO A 112 4.33 -9.93 -1.05
N VAL A 113 4.69 -8.75 -1.56
CA VAL A 113 4.71 -7.48 -0.83
C VAL A 113 3.80 -6.48 -1.53
N LEU A 114 2.78 -6.01 -0.84
CA LEU A 114 1.98 -4.86 -1.21
C LEU A 114 2.52 -3.62 -0.49
N THR A 115 2.57 -2.48 -1.16
CA THR A 115 2.91 -1.21 -0.52
C THR A 115 2.00 -0.07 -0.96
N THR A 116 1.72 0.86 -0.05
CA THR A 116 1.07 2.14 -0.37
C THR A 116 2.08 3.22 -0.76
N ASN A 117 3.37 2.93 -0.63
CA ASN A 117 4.43 3.85 -1.00
C ASN A 117 4.53 3.95 -2.52
N PHE A 118 4.81 5.14 -3.03
CA PHE A 118 5.00 5.34 -4.46
C PHE A 118 6.46 5.20 -4.90
N ASP A 119 7.40 5.44 -3.99
CA ASP A 119 8.83 5.55 -4.26
C ASP A 119 9.48 4.21 -4.66
N ASN A 120 10.73 4.27 -5.09
CA ASN A 120 11.50 3.12 -5.57
C ASN A 120 12.41 2.47 -4.50
N THR A 121 12.20 2.73 -3.20
CA THR A 121 13.12 2.28 -2.13
C THR A 121 13.26 0.77 -2.09
N PHE A 122 12.14 0.03 -2.18
CA PHE A 122 12.17 -1.43 -2.20
C PHE A 122 12.81 -2.01 -3.46
N GLN A 123 12.58 -1.36 -4.59
CA GLN A 123 13.14 -1.73 -5.89
C GLN A 123 14.66 -1.60 -5.87
N LYS A 124 15.16 -0.47 -5.36
CA LYS A 124 16.59 -0.23 -5.18
C LYS A 124 17.20 -1.20 -4.17
N ALA A 125 16.54 -1.43 -3.02
CA ALA A 125 17.02 -2.34 -1.98
C ALA A 125 17.15 -3.80 -2.45
N GLY A 126 16.20 -4.26 -3.28
CA GLY A 126 16.17 -5.62 -3.82
C GLY A 126 16.82 -5.81 -5.19
N ARG A 127 17.26 -4.71 -5.85
CA ARG A 127 17.72 -4.70 -7.26
C ARG A 127 16.70 -5.36 -8.20
N LEU A 128 15.45 -4.92 -8.08
CA LEU A 128 14.31 -5.56 -8.72
C LEU A 128 14.01 -4.96 -10.11
N ASN A 129 13.52 -5.81 -11.01
CA ASN A 129 13.07 -5.42 -12.34
C ASN A 129 11.55 -5.34 -12.40
N LEU A 130 11.05 -4.46 -13.27
CA LEU A 130 9.62 -4.29 -13.50
C LEU A 130 9.08 -5.38 -14.42
N TYR A 131 8.02 -6.04 -14.00
CA TYR A 131 7.32 -7.07 -14.75
C TYR A 131 5.81 -6.80 -14.77
N ARG A 132 5.11 -7.53 -15.66
CA ARG A 132 3.65 -7.60 -15.72
C ARG A 132 3.18 -9.05 -15.80
N THR A 133 2.13 -9.36 -15.06
CA THR A 133 1.44 -10.68 -15.10
C THR A 133 0.66 -10.91 -16.38
N SER A 134 0.33 -9.84 -17.11
CA SER A 134 -0.32 -9.89 -18.42
C SER A 134 0.61 -9.35 -19.52
N THR A 135 0.46 -9.85 -20.75
CA THR A 135 1.13 -9.32 -21.95
C THR A 135 0.22 -8.40 -22.78
N GLY A 136 -1.09 -8.36 -22.49
CA GLY A 136 -2.08 -7.59 -23.24
C GLY A 136 -2.10 -6.09 -22.92
N GLY A 137 -3.21 -5.44 -23.27
CA GLY A 137 -3.44 -3.99 -23.14
C GLY A 137 -2.96 -3.42 -21.80
N PHE A 138 -2.36 -2.23 -21.84
CA PHE A 138 -1.73 -1.60 -20.70
C PHE A 138 -2.20 -0.17 -20.52
N THR A 139 -2.39 0.22 -19.27
CA THR A 139 -2.55 1.61 -18.88
C THR A 139 -1.68 1.89 -17.66
N ASP A 140 -0.91 2.96 -17.73
CA ASP A 140 -0.08 3.44 -16.63
C ASP A 140 -0.90 4.30 -15.63
N PHE A 141 -2.19 4.51 -15.87
CA PHE A 141 -3.10 5.09 -14.85
C PHE A 141 -3.41 4.06 -13.76
N TYR A 142 -3.61 2.78 -14.12
CA TYR A 142 -3.87 1.72 -13.16
C TYR A 142 -2.97 0.50 -13.46
N PRO A 143 -1.66 0.60 -13.17
CA PRO A 143 -0.69 -0.46 -13.47
C PRO A 143 -0.80 -1.61 -12.45
N TRP A 144 -2.02 -2.06 -12.13
CA TRP A 144 -2.31 -3.02 -11.06
C TRP A 144 -1.79 -4.44 -11.33
N GLU A 145 -1.42 -4.72 -12.57
CA GLU A 145 -0.76 -5.95 -13.03
C GLU A 145 0.77 -5.81 -13.04
N SER A 146 1.29 -4.60 -12.80
CA SER A 146 2.72 -4.31 -12.78
C SER A 146 3.28 -4.46 -11.37
N TYR A 147 4.47 -5.02 -11.27
CA TYR A 147 5.15 -5.27 -10.02
C TYR A 147 6.65 -5.40 -10.23
N TYR A 148 7.41 -5.30 -9.15
CA TYR A 148 8.86 -5.46 -9.20
C TYR A 148 9.27 -6.79 -8.59
N SER A 149 10.13 -7.55 -9.27
CA SER A 149 10.63 -8.84 -8.78
C SER A 149 11.98 -9.18 -9.40
N LEU A 150 12.55 -10.33 -9.05
CA LEU A 150 13.69 -10.92 -9.74
C LEU A 150 13.27 -11.62 -11.04
N SER A 151 12.08 -12.21 -11.05
CA SER A 151 11.58 -12.99 -12.18
C SER A 151 10.10 -12.71 -12.47
N ARG A 152 9.66 -13.14 -13.65
CA ARG A 152 8.27 -13.02 -14.06
C ARG A 152 7.39 -14.05 -13.33
N LEU A 153 6.20 -13.65 -12.95
CA LEU A 153 5.17 -14.41 -12.25
C LEU A 153 3.98 -14.59 -13.19
N ASN A 154 3.33 -15.74 -13.11
CA ASN A 154 2.09 -15.98 -13.84
C ASN A 154 0.90 -15.37 -13.09
N TYR A 155 0.88 -15.50 -11.76
CA TYR A 155 -0.10 -14.89 -10.87
C TYR A 155 0.58 -14.10 -9.74
N PRO A 156 -0.10 -13.06 -9.23
CA PRO A 156 0.40 -12.25 -8.11
C PRO A 156 0.72 -13.02 -6.82
N THR A 157 0.15 -14.21 -6.66
CA THR A 157 0.31 -15.07 -5.48
C THR A 157 1.39 -16.14 -5.61
N ASP A 158 2.03 -16.25 -6.77
CA ASP A 158 2.99 -17.32 -7.10
C ASP A 158 4.35 -17.14 -6.40
N GLY A 159 4.64 -15.94 -5.92
CA GLY A 159 5.90 -15.69 -5.25
C GLY A 159 6.15 -14.25 -4.86
N PHE A 160 7.43 -13.95 -4.68
CA PHE A 160 7.89 -12.62 -4.34
C PHE A 160 7.65 -11.63 -5.49
N GLY A 161 7.01 -10.52 -5.15
CA GLY A 161 6.83 -9.37 -6.00
C GLY A 161 6.40 -8.17 -5.15
N VAL A 162 6.90 -6.99 -5.49
CA VAL A 162 6.54 -5.71 -4.85
C VAL A 162 5.51 -4.99 -5.71
N TRP A 163 4.31 -4.83 -5.17
CA TRP A 163 3.13 -4.27 -5.83
C TRP A 163 2.73 -2.95 -5.18
N HIS A 164 2.44 -1.94 -5.98
CA HIS A 164 2.10 -0.61 -5.48
C HIS A 164 0.59 -0.36 -5.59
N ILE A 165 -0.08 -0.27 -4.44
CA ILE A 165 -1.54 -0.11 -4.34
C ILE A 165 -1.96 1.26 -4.88
N ASN A 166 -1.27 2.32 -4.46
CA ASN A 166 -1.64 3.71 -4.76
C ASN A 166 -0.92 4.25 -6.02
N GLY A 167 -0.20 3.40 -6.76
CA GLY A 167 0.61 3.81 -7.91
C GLY A 167 2.10 3.80 -7.61
N MET A 168 2.91 3.90 -8.66
CA MET A 168 4.37 3.78 -8.58
C MET A 168 5.06 4.94 -9.31
N GLN A 169 6.18 5.40 -8.77
CA GLN A 169 6.95 6.54 -9.27
C GLN A 169 7.33 6.41 -10.76
N LYS A 170 7.55 5.17 -11.23
CA LYS A 170 7.80 4.87 -12.65
C LYS A 170 6.67 5.34 -13.58
N TYR A 171 5.44 5.33 -13.09
CA TYR A 171 4.22 5.69 -13.80
C TYR A 171 3.52 6.82 -13.06
N PHE A 172 3.99 8.07 -13.23
CA PHE A 172 3.47 9.22 -12.47
C PHE A 172 1.94 9.38 -12.60
N ARG A 173 1.33 9.03 -13.73
CA ARG A 173 -0.13 9.06 -13.93
C ARG A 173 -0.91 8.09 -13.01
N SER A 174 -0.23 7.10 -12.44
CA SER A 174 -0.82 6.15 -11.50
C SER A 174 -0.97 6.68 -10.08
N ILE A 175 -0.27 7.75 -9.74
CA ILE A 175 -0.12 8.26 -8.37
C ILE A 175 -1.45 8.79 -7.82
N ARG A 176 -1.92 8.23 -6.70
CA ARG A 176 -3.19 8.61 -6.08
C ARG A 176 -2.95 9.50 -4.86
N LEU A 177 -3.20 10.80 -5.03
CA LEU A 177 -3.00 11.82 -3.98
C LEU A 177 -4.31 12.46 -3.56
N GLY A 178 -5.13 12.91 -4.51
CA GLY A 178 -6.44 13.51 -4.26
C GLY A 178 -7.60 12.55 -3.96
N LEU A 179 -8.72 13.08 -3.46
CA LEU A 179 -9.92 12.28 -3.18
C LEU A 179 -10.49 11.63 -4.44
N THR A 180 -10.59 12.39 -5.54
CA THR A 180 -11.09 11.90 -6.84
C THR A 180 -10.28 10.71 -7.34
N HIS A 181 -8.96 10.74 -7.14
CA HIS A 181 -8.06 9.64 -7.47
C HIS A 181 -8.38 8.35 -6.69
N TYR A 182 -8.64 8.47 -5.39
CA TYR A 182 -9.04 7.33 -4.56
C TYR A 182 -10.44 6.82 -4.93
N MET A 183 -11.40 7.71 -5.20
CA MET A 183 -12.74 7.30 -5.64
C MET A 183 -12.71 6.55 -6.98
N GLY A 184 -11.91 6.99 -7.95
CA GLY A 184 -11.70 6.23 -9.19
C GLY A 184 -11.07 4.85 -8.95
N SER A 185 -10.19 4.73 -7.94
CA SER A 185 -9.62 3.43 -7.54
C SER A 185 -10.67 2.51 -6.91
N VAL A 186 -11.54 3.04 -6.04
CA VAL A 186 -12.70 2.32 -5.50
C VAL A 186 -13.62 1.85 -6.62
N GLU A 187 -13.97 2.72 -7.57
CA GLU A 187 -14.87 2.38 -8.67
C GLU A 187 -14.32 1.25 -9.55
N ARG A 188 -13.03 1.35 -9.90
CA ARG A 188 -12.33 0.32 -10.67
C ARG A 188 -12.29 -1.02 -9.94
N ALA A 189 -11.91 -1.04 -8.66
CA ALA A 189 -11.88 -2.26 -7.87
C ALA A 189 -13.29 -2.84 -7.71
N ARG A 190 -14.29 -2.00 -7.42
CA ARG A 190 -15.69 -2.42 -7.27
C ARG A 190 -16.21 -3.09 -8.54
N ARG A 191 -15.86 -2.56 -9.71
CA ARG A 191 -16.21 -3.17 -11.00
C ARG A 191 -15.65 -4.58 -11.12
N MET A 192 -14.37 -4.80 -10.79
CA MET A 192 -13.74 -6.13 -10.85
C MET A 192 -14.30 -7.10 -9.80
N ILE A 193 -14.65 -6.61 -8.61
CA ILE A 193 -15.10 -7.44 -7.48
C ILE A 193 -16.58 -7.86 -7.63
N HIS A 194 -17.45 -6.91 -8.03
CA HIS A 194 -18.91 -7.06 -7.97
C HIS A 194 -19.64 -7.09 -9.31
N LYS A 195 -19.11 -6.41 -10.34
CA LYS A 195 -19.77 -6.32 -11.64
C LYS A 195 -19.33 -7.49 -12.55
N GLY A 196 -20.25 -7.94 -13.39
CA GLY A 196 -20.09 -9.13 -14.24
C GLY A 196 -20.99 -10.29 -13.80
N ASN A 197 -21.07 -11.32 -14.66
CA ASN A 197 -21.90 -12.50 -14.44
C ASN A 197 -21.16 -13.51 -13.54
N GLU A 198 -20.86 -14.69 -14.06
CA GLU A 198 -20.27 -15.80 -13.31
C GLU A 198 -18.79 -15.60 -12.96
N GLU A 199 -18.11 -14.68 -13.65
CA GLU A 199 -16.67 -14.41 -13.54
C GLU A 199 -16.33 -13.40 -12.42
N ARG A 200 -17.31 -12.75 -11.80
CA ARG A 200 -17.03 -11.83 -10.68
C ARG A 200 -16.54 -12.59 -9.45
N LEU A 201 -15.69 -11.96 -8.65
CA LEU A 201 -15.12 -12.59 -7.43
C LEU A 201 -16.21 -13.13 -6.49
N PHE A 202 -17.30 -12.37 -6.31
CA PHE A 202 -18.41 -12.74 -5.42
C PHE A 202 -19.37 -13.80 -5.98
N ALA A 203 -19.23 -14.24 -7.24
CA ALA A 203 -19.92 -15.44 -7.73
C ALA A 203 -19.30 -16.71 -7.13
N GLY A 204 -18.01 -16.66 -6.78
CA GLY A 204 -17.34 -17.72 -6.04
C GLY A 204 -17.03 -18.98 -6.85
N LYS A 205 -17.26 -19.00 -8.17
CA LYS A 205 -17.04 -20.20 -8.99
C LYS A 205 -15.56 -20.53 -9.21
N ASN A 206 -14.71 -19.53 -9.47
CA ASN A 206 -13.27 -19.74 -9.65
C ASN A 206 -12.45 -18.54 -9.13
N VAL A 207 -11.63 -18.75 -8.10
CA VAL A 207 -10.82 -17.68 -7.48
C VAL A 207 -9.65 -17.21 -8.36
N HIS A 208 -9.24 -18.01 -9.34
CA HIS A 208 -8.17 -17.70 -10.29
C HIS A 208 -8.69 -17.19 -11.63
N ASN A 209 -10.01 -17.17 -11.83
CA ASN A 209 -10.65 -16.68 -13.04
C ASN A 209 -11.70 -15.60 -12.70
N TRP A 210 -11.20 -14.41 -12.37
CA TRP A 210 -12.00 -13.20 -12.18
C TRP A 210 -11.21 -11.97 -12.69
N PRO A 211 -11.88 -10.84 -12.99
CA PRO A 211 -11.22 -9.69 -13.64
C PRO A 211 -9.98 -9.14 -12.91
N GLY A 212 -9.88 -9.32 -11.58
CA GLY A 212 -8.73 -8.91 -10.79
C GLY A 212 -7.69 -10.00 -10.52
N ALA A 213 -7.82 -11.21 -11.06
CA ALA A 213 -6.96 -12.37 -10.74
C ALA A 213 -5.48 -12.15 -11.08
N LYS A 214 -5.18 -11.34 -12.10
CA LYS A 214 -3.82 -10.98 -12.50
C LYS A 214 -3.30 -9.72 -11.80
N THR A 215 -4.08 -9.09 -10.93
CA THR A 215 -3.71 -7.87 -10.22
C THR A 215 -3.36 -8.11 -8.76
N TRP A 216 -2.70 -7.14 -8.12
CA TRP A 216 -2.44 -7.18 -6.68
C TRP A 216 -3.71 -7.38 -5.82
N LEU A 217 -4.92 -7.06 -6.31
CA LEU A 217 -6.17 -7.37 -5.60
C LEU A 217 -6.29 -8.88 -5.31
N HIS A 218 -5.77 -9.74 -6.20
CA HIS A 218 -5.78 -11.18 -5.99
C HIS A 218 -5.06 -11.59 -4.70
N ILE A 219 -3.96 -10.91 -4.35
CA ILE A 219 -3.23 -11.10 -3.10
C ILE A 219 -4.12 -10.77 -1.91
N VAL A 220 -4.82 -9.63 -1.95
CA VAL A 220 -5.71 -9.18 -0.86
C VAL A 220 -6.76 -10.22 -0.52
N PHE A 221 -7.40 -10.84 -1.52
CA PHE A 221 -8.47 -11.80 -1.29
C PHE A 221 -8.02 -13.25 -1.08
N ASN A 222 -6.75 -13.59 -1.37
CA ASN A 222 -6.27 -14.99 -1.36
C ASN A 222 -5.02 -15.23 -0.51
N LYS A 223 -4.54 -14.24 0.25
CA LYS A 223 -3.45 -14.39 1.22
C LYS A 223 -3.85 -13.88 2.60
N SER A 224 -3.17 -14.39 3.62
CA SER A 224 -3.19 -13.78 4.94
C SER A 224 -2.39 -12.49 4.93
N LEU A 225 -2.88 -11.41 5.55
CA LEU A 225 -2.25 -10.09 5.45
C LEU A 225 -1.46 -9.75 6.72
N PHE A 226 -0.19 -9.40 6.56
CA PHE A 226 0.66 -8.89 7.63
C PHE A 226 0.97 -7.43 7.37
N ILE A 227 0.26 -6.56 8.09
CA ILE A 227 0.19 -5.13 7.84
C ILE A 227 1.08 -4.38 8.83
N PHE A 228 1.96 -3.52 8.35
CA PHE A 228 2.79 -2.64 9.20
C PHE A 228 3.19 -1.35 8.49
N GLY A 229 3.57 -0.34 9.26
CA GLY A 229 4.00 0.96 8.73
C GLY A 229 2.89 1.79 8.05
N LEU A 230 1.63 1.36 8.15
CA LEU A 230 0.46 2.13 7.74
C LEU A 230 -0.16 2.83 8.94
N GLY A 231 -0.78 4.00 8.72
CA GLY A 231 -1.66 4.61 9.71
C GLY A 231 -3.00 3.88 9.78
N LEU A 232 -3.56 3.52 8.62
CA LEU A 232 -4.96 3.17 8.42
C LEU A 232 -5.93 4.15 9.08
N GLU A 233 -5.63 5.44 8.95
CA GLU A 233 -6.49 6.53 9.45
C GLU A 233 -7.80 6.62 8.66
N GLU A 234 -8.74 7.40 9.17
CA GLU A 234 -10.11 7.48 8.63
C GLU A 234 -10.15 7.96 7.17
N ASN A 235 -9.16 8.74 6.75
CA ASN A 235 -8.99 9.23 5.38
C ASN A 235 -8.34 8.22 4.43
N GLU A 236 -7.81 7.07 4.88
CA GLU A 236 -7.32 6.00 4.01
C GLU A 236 -8.48 5.13 3.45
N VAL A 237 -9.48 5.82 2.89
CA VAL A 237 -10.81 5.27 2.55
C VAL A 237 -10.70 4.09 1.58
N PHE A 238 -9.84 4.15 0.56
CA PHE A 238 -9.73 3.07 -0.43
C PHE A 238 -9.27 1.74 0.20
N LEU A 239 -8.21 1.75 1.00
CA LEU A 239 -7.69 0.53 1.61
C LEU A 239 -8.64 0.03 2.71
N ARG A 240 -9.21 0.93 3.51
CA ARG A 240 -10.22 0.56 4.53
C ARG A 240 -11.45 -0.08 3.88
N TRP A 241 -11.99 0.52 2.83
CA TRP A 241 -13.07 -0.04 2.04
C TRP A 241 -12.71 -1.43 1.49
N LEU A 242 -11.52 -1.60 0.91
CA LEU A 242 -11.09 -2.87 0.37
C LEU A 242 -10.98 -3.97 1.45
N LEU A 243 -10.51 -3.65 2.65
CA LEU A 243 -10.46 -4.58 3.77
C LEU A 243 -11.86 -4.96 4.27
N ILE A 244 -12.83 -4.05 4.24
CA ILE A 244 -14.25 -4.36 4.50
C ILE A 244 -14.78 -5.32 3.43
N GLU A 245 -14.51 -5.07 2.15
CA GLU A 245 -14.93 -5.95 1.06
C GLU A 245 -14.32 -7.36 1.18
N ARG A 246 -13.05 -7.44 1.61
CA ARG A 246 -12.40 -8.70 1.96
C ARG A 246 -13.10 -9.43 3.10
N ALA A 247 -13.49 -8.73 4.16
CA ALA A 247 -14.24 -9.33 5.27
C ALA A 247 -15.62 -9.84 4.82
N LYS A 248 -16.35 -9.06 4.02
CA LYS A 248 -17.63 -9.49 3.41
C LYS A 248 -17.46 -10.74 2.56
N TYR A 249 -16.41 -10.79 1.74
CA TYR A 249 -16.08 -11.94 0.90
C TYR A 249 -15.87 -13.20 1.75
N PHE A 250 -15.14 -13.11 2.86
CA PHE A 250 -14.91 -14.25 3.76
C PHE A 250 -16.13 -14.63 4.60
N ASN A 251 -17.02 -13.70 4.93
CA ASN A 251 -18.29 -14.02 5.56
C ASN A 251 -19.18 -14.84 4.62
N LYS A 252 -19.17 -14.51 3.32
CA LYS A 252 -19.88 -15.28 2.29
C LYS A 252 -19.24 -16.64 2.02
N PHE A 253 -17.91 -16.69 1.94
CA PHE A 253 -17.16 -17.91 1.63
C PHE A 253 -16.26 -18.33 2.80
N LYS A 254 -16.86 -18.77 3.91
CA LYS A 254 -16.16 -19.07 5.18
C LYS A 254 -14.95 -20.00 5.03
N LYS A 255 -15.02 -21.00 4.13
CA LYS A 255 -13.93 -21.95 3.85
C LYS A 255 -12.69 -21.31 3.22
N ARG A 256 -12.81 -20.09 2.66
CA ARG A 256 -11.71 -19.34 2.02
C ARG A 256 -11.06 -18.30 2.93
N ARG A 257 -11.49 -18.25 4.19
CA ARG A 257 -11.07 -17.21 5.12
C ARG A 257 -9.57 -17.27 5.37
N MET A 258 -8.91 -16.15 5.15
CA MET A 258 -7.50 -15.93 5.46
C MET A 258 -7.35 -14.99 6.65
N GLN A 259 -6.24 -15.13 7.38
CA GLN A 259 -5.98 -14.35 8.60
C GLN A 259 -5.44 -12.95 8.28
N GLY A 260 -5.36 -12.10 9.30
CA GLY A 260 -4.80 -10.76 9.18
C GLY A 260 -4.21 -10.29 10.49
N TRP A 261 -3.07 -9.58 10.41
CA TRP A 261 -2.42 -8.95 11.55
C TRP A 261 -2.04 -7.52 11.21
N TYR A 262 -2.26 -6.61 12.14
CA TYR A 262 -1.82 -5.23 12.06
C TYR A 262 -0.81 -4.97 13.19
N ILE A 263 0.44 -4.70 12.79
CA ILE A 263 1.55 -4.51 13.71
C ILE A 263 1.75 -3.01 13.94
N ALA A 264 1.73 -2.62 15.20
CA ALA A 264 1.89 -1.23 15.61
C ALA A 264 2.74 -1.11 16.87
N LYS A 265 3.22 0.09 17.15
CA LYS A 265 3.84 0.40 18.45
C LYS A 265 2.75 0.46 19.52
N ASN A 266 3.04 -0.02 20.72
CA ASN A 266 2.14 0.10 21.86
C ASN A 266 1.72 1.56 22.08
N GLY A 267 0.42 1.78 22.30
CA GLY A 267 -0.17 3.11 22.48
C GLY A 267 -0.41 3.91 21.20
N SER A 268 0.05 3.45 20.02
CA SER A 268 -0.13 4.19 18.75
C SER A 268 -1.45 3.92 18.03
N THR A 269 -2.24 2.95 18.49
CA THR A 269 -3.50 2.56 17.84
C THR A 269 -4.71 2.99 18.67
N SER A 270 -5.54 3.88 18.13
CA SER A 270 -6.76 4.36 18.79
C SER A 270 -7.80 3.25 19.01
N ARG A 271 -8.73 3.44 19.96
CA ARG A 271 -9.83 2.50 20.23
C ARG A 271 -10.69 2.25 19.00
N GLY A 272 -11.03 3.30 18.25
CA GLY A 272 -11.82 3.20 17.02
C GLY A 272 -11.12 2.37 15.94
N LYS A 273 -9.79 2.53 15.79
CA LYS A 273 -8.99 1.74 14.86
C LYS A 273 -8.90 0.27 15.27
N LYS A 274 -8.69 -0.02 16.56
CA LYS A 274 -8.74 -1.39 17.10
C LYS A 274 -10.09 -2.04 16.86
N LEU A 275 -11.19 -1.32 17.10
CA LEU A 275 -12.55 -1.80 16.81
C LEU A 275 -12.70 -2.15 15.33
N PHE A 276 -12.36 -1.21 14.44
CA PHE A 276 -12.45 -1.42 12.99
C PHE A 276 -11.68 -2.66 12.53
N LEU A 277 -10.39 -2.76 12.87
CA LEU A 277 -9.53 -3.86 12.43
C LEU A 277 -9.99 -5.22 12.97
N ASN A 278 -10.36 -5.29 14.24
CA ASN A 278 -10.84 -6.54 14.84
C ASN A 278 -12.15 -7.01 14.19
N GLN A 279 -13.09 -6.10 13.90
CA GLN A 279 -14.39 -6.45 13.30
C GLN A 279 -14.26 -6.96 11.86
N ILE A 280 -13.23 -6.53 11.11
CA ILE A 280 -12.94 -7.03 9.76
C ILE A 280 -11.97 -8.23 9.77
N GLY A 281 -11.67 -8.80 10.94
CA GLY A 281 -10.87 -10.01 11.10
C GLY A 281 -9.36 -9.80 11.00
N ILE A 282 -8.86 -8.61 11.33
CA ILE A 282 -7.44 -8.27 11.40
C ILE A 282 -7.07 -8.05 12.87
N LYS A 283 -6.23 -8.94 13.40
CA LYS A 283 -5.78 -8.88 14.79
C LYS A 283 -4.74 -7.76 14.96
N VAL A 284 -5.00 -6.83 15.87
CA VAL A 284 -3.99 -5.83 16.26
C VAL A 284 -2.96 -6.46 17.19
N ILE A 285 -1.68 -6.30 16.86
CA ILE A 285 -0.56 -6.72 17.71
C ILE A 285 0.33 -5.51 17.97
N GLU A 286 0.48 -5.18 19.25
CA GLU A 286 1.29 -4.05 19.69
C GLU A 286 2.64 -4.54 20.24
N LEU A 287 3.72 -4.01 19.65
CA LEU A 287 5.11 -4.20 20.06
C LEU A 287 5.61 -2.98 20.85
N SER A 288 6.63 -3.18 21.68
CA SER A 288 7.08 -2.17 22.63
C SER A 288 7.68 -0.93 21.95
N ASN A 289 8.38 -1.10 20.83
CA ASN A 289 9.07 -0.01 20.15
C ASN A 289 9.09 -0.22 18.61
N TYR A 290 9.46 0.83 17.89
CA TYR A 290 9.57 0.78 16.42
C TYR A 290 10.75 -0.08 15.93
N LYS A 291 11.82 -0.18 16.72
CA LYS A 291 12.97 -1.04 16.40
C LYS A 291 12.54 -2.50 16.27
N ASP A 292 11.61 -2.96 17.11
CA ASP A 292 11.07 -4.31 17.00
C ASP A 292 10.38 -4.52 15.65
N ILE A 293 9.57 -3.55 15.22
CA ILE A 293 8.79 -3.60 13.97
C ILE A 293 9.70 -3.56 12.74
N TYR A 294 10.68 -2.66 12.71
CA TYR A 294 11.45 -2.37 11.50
C TYR A 294 12.82 -3.05 11.44
N GLU A 295 13.37 -3.54 12.54
CA GLU A 295 14.65 -4.25 12.56
C GLU A 295 14.49 -5.69 13.05
N ASN A 296 14.07 -5.87 14.31
CA ASN A 296 14.19 -7.17 14.98
C ASN A 296 13.31 -8.25 14.34
N LEU A 297 12.17 -7.88 13.77
CA LEU A 297 11.30 -8.82 13.07
C LEU A 297 11.98 -9.49 11.86
N TRP A 298 12.90 -8.82 11.17
CA TRP A 298 13.37 -9.26 9.84
C TRP A 298 14.72 -9.99 9.87
N ASN A 299 15.28 -10.14 11.07
CA ASN A 299 16.49 -10.93 11.35
C ASN A 299 16.13 -12.37 11.70
#